data_AF-A0A0G1BGF3-F1
#
_entry.id   AF-A0A0G1BGF3-F1
#
_cell.length_a   1.000
_cell.length_b   1.000
_cell.length_c   1.000
_cell.angle_alpha   90.00
_cell.angle_beta   90.00
_cell.angle_gamma   90.00
#
_symmetry.space_group_name_H-M   'P 1'
#
loop_
_entity.id
_entity.type
_entity.pdbx_description
1 polymer ?
#
loop_
_entity_poly.entity_id
_entity_poly.type
_entity_poly.pdbx_seq_one_letter_code
_entity_poly.pdbx_strand_id
1 'polypeptide(L)'
;FNIENIEYSKLQTGGNNCFGCVSLRQKQYCILNKQYSKEKFFELREKIIEHMNKIPYIDKNGNVYKYGEFFPPEFSPHAYNNTFANFFFPKTEEECKKDGLQWYQSDVKEYPITILASDIPDNIKNTTDEITKKIVGCSTCPKGYKIIKPELDLSRRLNVPLSRQCPFCRIGDKVKKWVSQMKQVDRICDKCGITFKTHYSKEEALKIFCQPCYRQEVY
;
A
#
# COMPACT_ATOMS: atom_id res chain seq x y z
N PHE A 1 -19.11 -13.84 3.49
CA PHE A 1 -19.86 -12.62 3.16
C PHE A 1 -20.75 -12.95 1.97
N ASN A 2 -22.08 -12.88 2.12
CA ASN A 2 -22.98 -13.15 1.00
C ASN A 2 -23.33 -11.82 0.34
N ILE A 3 -22.70 -11.53 -0.80
CA ILE A 3 -22.75 -10.24 -1.50
C ILE A 3 -22.99 -10.52 -2.98
N GLU A 4 -24.09 -10.00 -3.52
CA GLU A 4 -24.50 -10.21 -4.91
C GLU A 4 -24.97 -8.89 -5.53
N ASN A 5 -24.66 -8.65 -6.81
CA ASN A 5 -25.15 -7.49 -7.58
C ASN A 5 -24.90 -6.14 -6.88
N ILE A 6 -23.63 -5.83 -6.64
CA ILE A 6 -23.21 -4.60 -5.96
C ILE A 6 -22.46 -3.70 -6.92
N GLU A 7 -22.93 -2.46 -7.04
CA GLU A 7 -22.40 -1.45 -7.96
C GLU A 7 -22.04 -0.19 -7.17
N TYR A 8 -20.88 0.40 -7.50
CA TYR A 8 -20.43 1.69 -6.94
C TYR A 8 -20.49 1.80 -5.40
N SER A 9 -20.39 0.67 -4.69
CA SER A 9 -20.58 0.58 -3.24
C SER A 9 -19.27 0.25 -2.51
N LYS A 10 -19.16 0.65 -1.23
CA LYS A 10 -17.94 0.49 -0.43
C LYS A 10 -18.25 -0.08 0.96
N LEU A 11 -17.38 -0.95 1.47
CA LEU A 11 -17.45 -1.52 2.83
C LEU A 11 -18.77 -2.24 3.16
N GLN A 12 -19.42 -2.89 2.18
CA GLN A 12 -20.56 -3.75 2.48
C GLN A 12 -20.10 -5.07 3.12
N THR A 13 -20.76 -5.48 4.20
CA THR A 13 -20.50 -6.74 4.89
C THR A 13 -21.58 -7.80 4.63
N GLY A 14 -22.37 -7.61 3.57
CA GLY A 14 -23.47 -8.49 3.17
C GLY A 14 -24.59 -7.69 2.49
N GLY A 15 -25.20 -8.23 1.45
CA GLY A 15 -26.32 -7.59 0.76
C GLY A 15 -26.55 -8.09 -0.66
N ASN A 16 -27.70 -7.75 -1.23
CA ASN A 16 -28.06 -8.11 -2.61
C ASN A 16 -28.70 -6.93 -3.32
N ASN A 17 -28.28 -6.59 -4.53
CA ASN A 17 -28.80 -5.47 -5.31
C ASN A 17 -28.62 -4.14 -4.55
N CYS A 18 -27.38 -3.65 -4.46
CA CYS A 18 -27.10 -2.33 -3.89
C CYS A 18 -26.29 -1.46 -4.86
N PHE A 19 -26.66 -0.18 -4.94
CA PHE A 19 -26.04 0.80 -5.80
C PHE A 19 -25.58 2.01 -4.98
N GLY A 20 -24.31 2.41 -5.10
CA GLY A 20 -23.80 3.61 -4.41
C GLY A 20 -23.85 3.54 -2.88
N CYS A 21 -23.87 2.34 -2.29
CA CYS A 21 -24.08 2.17 -0.86
C CYS A 21 -22.76 2.09 -0.08
N VAL A 22 -22.78 2.52 1.19
CA VAL A 22 -21.62 2.50 2.07
C VAL A 22 -21.97 1.87 3.41
N SER A 23 -21.18 0.88 3.85
CA SER A 23 -21.27 0.28 5.19
C SER A 23 -22.61 -0.39 5.55
N LEU A 24 -23.35 -0.89 4.56
CA LEU A 24 -24.58 -1.65 4.83
C LEU A 24 -24.29 -3.09 5.25
N ARG A 25 -25.21 -3.65 6.05
CA ARG A 25 -25.17 -5.03 6.55
C ARG A 25 -26.46 -5.77 6.20
N GLN A 26 -26.34 -6.80 5.36
CA GLN A 26 -27.42 -7.72 4.99
C GLN A 26 -28.69 -7.02 4.48
N LYS A 27 -28.52 -5.91 3.75
CA LYS A 27 -29.62 -5.16 3.14
C LYS A 27 -29.76 -5.52 1.66
N GLN A 28 -30.95 -5.31 1.13
CA GLN A 28 -31.26 -5.59 -0.26
C GLN A 28 -32.08 -4.47 -0.88
N TYR A 29 -31.87 -4.25 -2.18
CA TYR A 29 -32.54 -3.21 -2.96
C TYR A 29 -32.29 -1.81 -2.37
N CYS A 30 -31.01 -1.48 -2.18
CA CYS A 30 -30.60 -0.20 -1.60
C CYS A 30 -29.90 0.70 -2.62
N ILE A 31 -30.28 1.97 -2.68
CA ILE A 31 -29.60 3.00 -3.45
C ILE A 31 -29.18 4.11 -2.48
N LEU A 32 -27.90 4.47 -2.47
CA LEU A 32 -27.36 5.51 -1.58
C LEU A 32 -27.78 5.30 -0.11
N ASN A 33 -27.66 4.07 0.38
CA ASN A 33 -28.07 3.60 1.72
C ASN A 33 -29.57 3.61 2.04
N LYS A 34 -30.44 4.02 1.11
CA LYS A 34 -31.89 3.97 1.28
C LYS A 34 -32.44 2.69 0.67
N GLN A 35 -33.28 1.97 1.42
CA GLN A 35 -33.94 0.75 0.96
C GLN A 35 -35.22 1.09 0.19
N TYR A 36 -35.46 0.37 -0.91
CA TYR A 36 -36.62 0.52 -1.78
C TYR A 36 -37.32 -0.82 -1.99
N SER A 37 -38.53 -0.80 -2.57
CA SER A 37 -39.10 -2.02 -3.14
C SER A 37 -38.27 -2.48 -4.35
N LYS A 38 -38.41 -3.74 -4.72
CA LYS A 38 -37.67 -4.34 -5.84
C LYS A 38 -37.92 -3.58 -7.14
N GLU A 39 -39.18 -3.31 -7.44
CA GLU A 39 -39.62 -2.63 -8.67
C GLU A 39 -39.05 -1.21 -8.71
N LYS A 40 -39.14 -0.50 -7.57
CA LYS A 40 -38.65 0.88 -7.48
C LYS A 40 -37.14 0.95 -7.54
N PHE A 41 -36.44 -0.04 -7.00
CA PHE A 41 -34.99 -0.14 -7.10
C PHE A 41 -34.54 -0.24 -8.56
N PHE A 42 -35.10 -1.18 -9.33
CA PHE A 42 -34.70 -1.36 -10.73
C PHE A 42 -35.07 -0.12 -11.57
N GLU A 43 -36.25 0.47 -11.35
CA GLU A 43 -36.66 1.71 -12.02
C GLU A 43 -35.68 2.87 -11.74
N LEU A 44 -35.29 3.08 -10.48
CA LEU A 44 -34.36 4.14 -10.10
C LEU A 44 -32.93 3.86 -10.57
N ARG A 45 -32.49 2.60 -10.51
CA ARG A 45 -31.16 2.20 -10.97
C ARG A 45 -30.99 2.51 -12.45
N GLU A 46 -31.92 2.10 -13.30
CA GLU A 46 -31.85 2.38 -14.75
C GLU A 46 -31.81 3.89 -15.03
N LYS A 47 -32.65 4.68 -14.32
CA LYS A 47 -32.63 6.15 -14.44
C LYS A 47 -31.28 6.76 -14.05
N ILE A 48 -30.64 6.25 -12.99
CA ILE A 48 -29.32 6.72 -12.55
C ILE A 48 -28.26 6.37 -13.59
N ILE A 49 -28.27 5.16 -14.13
CA ILE A 49 -27.32 4.71 -15.15
C ILE A 49 -27.47 5.55 -16.43
N GLU A 50 -28.71 5.77 -16.87
CA GLU A 50 -28.99 6.62 -18.04
C GLU A 50 -28.50 8.06 -17.80
N HIS A 51 -28.74 8.61 -16.62
CA HIS A 51 -28.23 9.94 -16.24
C HIS A 51 -26.70 9.99 -16.23
N MET A 52 -26.01 8.99 -15.65
CA MET A 52 -24.55 8.90 -15.64
C MET A 52 -23.96 8.84 -17.05
N ASN A 53 -24.67 8.24 -18.01
CA ASN A 53 -24.23 8.17 -19.40
C ASN A 53 -24.51 9.46 -20.19
N LYS A 54 -25.65 10.12 -19.93
CA LYS A 54 -26.02 11.38 -20.58
C LYS A 54 -25.20 12.57 -20.08
N ILE A 55 -24.92 12.59 -18.78
CA ILE A 55 -24.20 13.67 -18.10
C ILE A 55 -23.02 13.06 -17.33
N PRO A 56 -22.00 12.56 -18.04
CA PRO A 56 -20.83 11.98 -17.40
C PRO A 56 -20.04 13.05 -16.66
N TYR A 57 -19.34 12.62 -15.61
CA TYR A 57 -18.38 13.49 -14.97
C TYR A 57 -17.16 13.66 -15.87
N ILE A 58 -16.65 14.89 -15.98
CA ILE A 58 -15.43 15.19 -16.74
C ILE A 58 -14.44 15.81 -15.75
N ASP A 59 -13.28 15.17 -15.58
CA ASP A 59 -12.25 15.72 -14.70
C ASP A 59 -11.52 16.91 -15.33
N LYS A 60 -10.61 17.51 -14.56
CA LYS A 60 -9.79 18.65 -15.00
C LYS A 60 -8.91 18.35 -16.22
N ASN A 61 -8.61 17.07 -16.47
CA ASN A 61 -7.78 16.60 -17.57
C ASN A 61 -8.61 16.21 -18.80
N GLY A 62 -9.95 16.35 -18.73
CA GLY A 62 -10.86 16.03 -19.82
C GLY A 62 -11.23 14.54 -19.89
N ASN A 63 -10.87 13.72 -18.90
CA ASN A 63 -11.27 12.32 -18.88
C ASN A 63 -12.76 12.22 -18.54
N VAL A 64 -13.48 11.36 -19.27
CA VAL A 64 -14.93 11.19 -19.17
C VAL A 64 -15.25 9.94 -18.38
N TYR A 65 -16.00 10.08 -17.28
CA TYR A 65 -16.36 8.99 -16.37
C TYR A 65 -17.85 8.68 -16.50
N LYS A 66 -18.15 7.58 -17.21
CA LYS A 66 -19.50 7.04 -17.44
C LYS A 66 -19.81 5.90 -16.48
N TYR A 67 -21.03 5.38 -16.55
CA TYR A 67 -21.34 4.13 -15.88
C TYR A 67 -20.46 2.98 -16.41
N GLY A 68 -19.90 2.18 -15.51
CA GLY A 68 -18.86 1.18 -15.74
C GLY A 68 -17.44 1.66 -15.41
N GLU A 69 -17.18 2.97 -15.42
CA GLU A 69 -15.85 3.52 -15.11
C GLU A 69 -15.58 3.62 -13.61
N PHE A 70 -14.29 3.67 -13.25
CA PHE A 70 -13.85 3.96 -11.88
C PHE A 70 -14.20 5.40 -11.48
N PHE A 71 -14.21 5.67 -10.18
CA PHE A 71 -14.31 7.06 -9.72
C PHE A 71 -13.05 7.84 -10.12
N PRO A 72 -13.20 9.13 -10.46
CA PRO A 72 -12.06 10.02 -10.69
C PRO A 72 -11.03 9.95 -9.55
N PRO A 73 -9.73 9.86 -9.86
CA PRO A 73 -8.68 9.81 -8.84
C PRO A 73 -8.68 11.00 -7.88
N GLU A 74 -9.17 12.17 -8.33
CA GLU A 74 -9.32 13.37 -7.52
C GLU A 74 -10.33 13.24 -6.36
N PHE A 75 -11.24 12.26 -6.41
CA PHE A 75 -12.15 11.92 -5.31
C PHE A 75 -11.52 10.97 -4.28
N SER A 76 -10.29 10.50 -4.51
CA SER A 76 -9.59 9.70 -3.52
C SER A 76 -9.44 10.50 -2.22
N PRO A 77 -9.84 9.94 -1.06
CA PRO A 77 -9.60 10.59 0.24
C PRO A 77 -8.13 10.50 0.67
N HIS A 78 -7.30 9.83 -0.12
CA HIS A 78 -5.88 9.62 0.15
C HIS A 78 -5.03 10.19 -0.99
N ALA A 79 -4.04 11.00 -0.63
CA ALA A 79 -3.02 11.46 -1.54
C ALA A 79 -2.16 10.31 -2.06
N TYR A 80 -1.74 10.39 -3.32
CA TYR A 80 -1.06 9.32 -4.04
C TYR A 80 0.18 8.82 -3.30
N ASN A 81 1.00 9.74 -2.81
CA ASN A 81 2.24 9.44 -2.09
C ASN A 81 2.05 8.70 -0.76
N ASN A 82 0.85 8.79 -0.17
CA ASN A 82 0.48 8.06 1.03
C ASN A 82 -0.20 6.71 0.73
N THR A 83 -0.51 6.41 -0.53
CA THR A 83 -1.09 5.12 -0.92
C THR A 83 -0.03 4.07 -1.22
N PHE A 84 -0.45 2.80 -1.23
CA PHE A 84 0.43 1.73 -1.69
C PHE A 84 0.87 1.86 -3.15
N ALA A 85 0.10 2.56 -4.00
CA ALA A 85 0.41 2.72 -5.41
C ALA A 85 1.80 3.36 -5.62
N ASN A 86 2.17 4.33 -4.78
CA ASN A 86 3.45 5.02 -4.86
C ASN A 86 4.66 4.11 -4.55
N PHE A 87 4.47 2.97 -3.86
CA PHE A 87 5.56 2.00 -3.69
C PHE A 87 5.82 1.20 -4.97
N PHE A 88 4.78 0.92 -5.75
CA PHE A 88 4.89 0.16 -7.01
C PHE A 88 5.31 1.06 -8.17
N PHE A 89 4.65 2.21 -8.27
CA PHE A 89 4.77 3.21 -9.32
C PHE A 89 5.10 4.55 -8.66
N PRO A 90 6.35 4.75 -8.24
CA PRO A 90 6.75 6.00 -7.60
C PRO A 90 6.54 7.16 -8.57
N LYS A 91 5.85 8.20 -8.11
CA LYS A 91 5.66 9.45 -8.84
C LYS A 91 6.19 10.62 -8.03
N THR A 92 6.69 11.62 -8.74
CA THR A 92 7.04 12.92 -8.17
C THR A 92 5.78 13.76 -7.92
N GLU A 93 5.93 14.83 -7.15
CA GLU A 93 4.84 15.78 -6.90
C GLU A 93 4.33 16.42 -8.20
N GLU A 94 5.23 16.75 -9.12
CA GLU A 94 4.92 17.38 -10.40
C GLU A 94 4.12 16.44 -11.31
N GLU A 95 4.54 15.18 -11.40
CA GLU A 95 3.81 14.14 -12.15
C GLU A 95 2.43 13.89 -11.53
N CYS A 96 2.33 13.84 -10.19
CA CYS A 96 1.04 13.71 -9.52
C CYS A 96 0.09 14.86 -9.88
N LYS A 97 0.57 16.11 -9.84
CA LYS A 97 -0.23 17.28 -10.19
C LYS A 97 -0.69 17.24 -11.65
N LYS A 98 0.19 16.84 -12.58
CA LYS A 98 -0.14 16.69 -14.01
C LYS A 98 -1.25 15.65 -14.21
N ASP A 99 -1.21 14.55 -13.47
CA ASP A 99 -2.17 13.46 -13.59
C ASP A 99 -3.46 13.69 -12.78
N GLY A 100 -3.65 14.88 -12.19
CA GLY A 100 -4.82 15.19 -11.37
C GLY A 100 -4.85 14.47 -10.02
N LEU A 101 -3.71 13.93 -9.58
CA LEU A 101 -3.56 13.20 -8.33
C LEU A 101 -3.25 14.16 -7.18
N GLN A 102 -3.84 13.88 -6.02
CA GLN A 102 -3.52 14.62 -4.80
C GLN A 102 -2.13 14.25 -4.29
N TRP A 103 -1.34 15.24 -3.89
CA TRP A 103 -0.06 15.08 -3.22
C TRP A 103 -0.14 15.59 -1.79
N TYR A 104 0.31 14.80 -0.82
CA TYR A 104 0.33 15.18 0.58
C TYR A 104 1.72 15.65 0.98
N GLN A 105 1.85 16.93 1.31
CA GLN A 105 3.06 17.46 1.89
C GLN A 105 3.11 17.11 3.39
N SER A 106 4.13 16.34 3.78
CA SER A 106 4.29 15.92 5.17
C SER A 106 4.93 17.02 6.00
N ASP A 107 4.24 17.49 7.03
CA ASP A 107 4.85 18.28 8.11
C ASP A 107 5.65 17.35 9.02
N VAL A 108 6.92 17.11 8.69
CA VAL A 108 7.79 16.32 9.56
C VAL A 108 8.07 17.15 10.83
N LYS A 109 7.35 16.85 11.91
CA LYS A 109 7.68 17.41 13.23
C LYS A 109 9.03 16.87 13.66
N GLU A 110 10.01 17.76 13.73
CA GLU A 110 11.31 17.47 14.32
C GLU A 110 11.15 17.40 15.85
N TYR A 111 11.57 16.28 16.43
CA TYR A 111 11.61 16.11 17.88
C TYR A 111 13.07 16.09 18.31
N PRO A 112 13.41 16.67 19.48
CA PRO A 112 14.78 16.64 19.98
C PRO A 112 15.18 15.18 20.24
N ILE A 113 16.19 14.73 19.50
CA ILE A 113 16.78 13.40 19.66
C ILE A 113 17.60 13.41 20.96
N THR A 114 17.34 12.47 21.87
CA THR A 114 18.04 12.37 23.15
C THR A 114 19.17 11.35 23.16
N ILE A 115 19.17 10.43 22.19
CA ILE A 115 20.20 9.40 22.01
C ILE A 115 20.27 9.01 20.54
N LEU A 116 21.49 8.81 20.01
CA LEU A 116 21.65 8.33 18.65
C LEU A 116 21.45 6.81 18.61
N ALA A 117 20.99 6.32 17.46
CA ALA A 117 20.92 4.89 17.25
C ALA A 117 22.27 4.22 17.42
N SER A 118 23.42 4.87 17.18
CA SER A 118 24.76 4.31 17.39
C SER A 118 25.07 3.98 18.85
N ASP A 119 24.53 4.75 19.80
CA ASP A 119 24.94 4.70 21.20
C ASP A 119 24.19 3.62 22.00
N ILE A 120 23.21 2.97 21.36
CA ILE A 120 22.50 1.85 21.97
C ILE A 120 23.45 0.65 22.04
N PRO A 121 23.53 -0.08 23.15
CA PRO A 121 24.34 -1.30 23.22
C PRO A 121 23.85 -2.36 22.23
N ASP A 122 24.77 -3.07 21.58
CA ASP A 122 24.42 -4.20 20.70
C ASP A 122 23.80 -5.36 21.48
N ASN A 123 24.26 -5.60 22.70
CA ASN A 123 23.69 -6.64 23.54
C ASN A 123 22.50 -6.07 24.33
N ILE A 124 21.33 -6.67 24.13
CA ILE A 124 20.08 -6.29 24.82
C ILE A 124 20.18 -6.34 26.36
N LYS A 125 21.07 -7.18 26.90
CA LYS A 125 21.31 -7.30 28.34
C LYS A 125 21.95 -6.04 28.94
N ASN A 126 22.68 -5.28 28.12
CA ASN A 126 23.34 -4.05 28.55
C ASN A 126 22.42 -2.83 28.45
N THR A 127 21.23 -3.00 27.87
CA THR A 127 20.27 -1.90 27.70
C THR A 127 19.34 -1.82 28.91
N THR A 128 19.38 -0.66 29.58
CA THR A 128 18.52 -0.35 30.73
C THR A 128 17.11 0.09 30.31
N ASP A 129 16.16 0.03 31.24
CA ASP A 129 14.77 0.46 31.02
C ASP A 129 14.63 1.97 30.73
N GLU A 130 15.68 2.75 31.01
CA GLU A 130 15.73 4.19 30.71
C GLU A 130 15.59 4.50 29.23
N ILE A 131 15.93 3.54 28.35
CA ILE A 131 15.74 3.70 26.90
C ILE A 131 14.29 4.00 26.53
N THR A 132 13.32 3.56 27.33
CA THR A 132 11.89 3.81 27.11
C THR A 132 11.48 5.28 27.30
N LYS A 133 12.29 6.05 28.03
CA LYS A 133 12.09 7.49 28.25
C LYS A 133 12.80 8.33 27.18
N LYS A 134 13.75 7.75 26.46
CA LYS A 134 14.56 8.42 25.44
C LYS A 134 13.86 8.44 24.09
N ILE A 135 14.15 9.47 23.30
CA ILE A 135 13.84 9.58 21.88
C ILE A 135 15.09 9.17 21.11
N VAL A 136 15.02 8.02 20.43
CA VAL A 136 16.11 7.45 19.65
C VAL A 136 16.08 8.06 18.25
N GLY A 137 17.21 8.59 17.78
CA GLY A 137 17.37 9.04 16.39
C GLY A 137 17.43 7.87 15.44
N CYS A 138 16.63 7.86 14.36
CA CYS A 138 16.69 6.82 13.35
C CYS A 138 18.02 6.88 12.58
N SER A 139 18.63 5.70 12.32
CA SER A 139 19.86 5.60 11.53
C SER A 139 19.71 5.98 10.05
N THR A 140 18.49 5.97 9.50
CA THR A 140 18.23 6.17 8.06
C THR A 140 17.39 7.39 7.72
N CYS A 141 16.78 8.04 8.71
CA CYS A 141 15.96 9.23 8.47
C CYS A 141 16.10 10.22 9.63
N PRO A 142 15.78 11.52 9.44
CA PRO A 142 15.92 12.52 10.50
C PRO A 142 14.90 12.38 11.64
N LYS A 143 14.02 11.36 11.60
CA LYS A 143 12.94 11.20 12.59
C LYS A 143 13.45 10.52 13.86
N GLY A 144 12.97 11.02 15.00
CA GLY A 144 13.07 10.32 16.28
C GLY A 144 11.96 9.28 16.45
N TYR A 145 12.23 8.22 17.21
CA TYR A 145 11.23 7.23 17.63
C TYR A 145 11.42 6.84 19.10
N LYS A 146 10.36 6.33 19.72
CA LYS A 146 10.39 5.80 21.08
C LYS A 146 10.30 4.28 21.05
N ILE A 147 10.97 3.67 22.02
CA ILE A 147 10.89 2.23 22.27
C ILE A 147 9.95 2.04 23.46
N ILE A 148 8.87 1.29 23.28
CA ILE A 148 7.92 1.05 24.37
C ILE A 148 8.34 -0.17 25.20
N LYS A 149 7.90 -0.23 26.46
CA LYS A 149 8.22 -1.33 27.38
C LYS A 149 7.91 -2.72 26.79
N PRO A 150 6.76 -2.97 26.12
CA PRO A 150 6.50 -4.24 25.47
C PRO A 150 7.52 -4.62 24.38
N GLU A 151 8.03 -3.66 23.61
CA GLU A 151 9.05 -3.91 22.58
C GLU A 151 10.41 -4.28 23.21
N LEU A 152 10.78 -3.58 24.29
CA LEU A 152 11.99 -3.88 25.06
C LEU A 152 11.93 -5.28 25.68
N ASP A 153 10.81 -5.63 26.31
CA ASP A 153 10.62 -6.92 26.96
C ASP A 153 10.55 -8.07 25.94
N LEU A 154 9.95 -7.84 24.76
CA LEU A 154 10.00 -8.79 23.66
C LEU A 154 11.44 -9.00 23.18
N SER A 155 12.20 -7.93 22.98
CA SER A 155 13.59 -8.01 22.52
C SER A 155 14.48 -8.77 23.52
N ARG A 156 14.26 -8.57 24.82
CA ARG A 156 14.95 -9.32 25.89
C ARG A 156 14.61 -10.80 25.88
N ARG A 157 13.32 -11.16 25.76
CA ARG A 157 12.88 -12.56 25.71
C ARG A 157 13.47 -13.29 24.50
N LEU A 158 13.56 -12.62 23.36
CA LEU A 158 14.14 -13.17 22.14
C LEU A 158 15.68 -13.09 22.10
N ASN A 159 16.30 -12.42 23.08
CA ASN A 159 17.73 -12.13 23.12
C ASN A 159 18.25 -11.47 21.83
N VAL A 160 17.49 -10.50 21.30
CA VAL A 160 17.82 -9.74 20.08
C VAL A 160 18.08 -8.26 20.39
N PRO A 161 18.97 -7.59 19.64
CA PRO A 161 19.22 -6.16 19.78
C PRO A 161 17.98 -5.33 19.50
N LEU A 162 17.94 -4.12 20.07
CA LEU A 162 16.94 -3.12 19.70
C LEU A 162 17.18 -2.64 18.27
N SER A 163 16.08 -2.33 17.58
CA SER A 163 16.16 -1.75 16.24
C SER A 163 16.90 -0.41 16.27
N ARG A 164 17.79 -0.22 15.30
CA ARG A 164 18.49 1.06 15.00
C ARG A 164 17.69 1.97 14.05
N GLN A 165 16.61 1.44 13.49
CA GLN A 165 15.72 2.12 12.56
C GLN A 165 14.34 2.32 13.18
N CYS A 166 13.67 3.39 12.82
CA CYS A 166 12.29 3.64 13.23
C CYS A 166 11.34 2.59 12.62
N PRO A 167 10.14 2.39 13.20
CA PRO A 167 9.15 1.44 12.67
C PRO A 167 8.81 1.67 11.19
N PHE A 168 8.68 2.93 10.76
CA PHE A 168 8.32 3.27 9.38
C PHE A 168 9.43 2.90 8.38
N CYS A 169 10.70 3.16 8.70
CA CYS A 169 11.81 2.75 7.84
C CYS A 169 11.91 1.23 7.74
N ARG A 170 11.75 0.50 8.85
CA ARG A 170 11.73 -0.96 8.84
C ARG A 170 10.61 -1.53 7.97
N ILE A 171 9.41 -0.95 8.08
CA ILE A 171 8.26 -1.35 7.25
C ILE A 171 8.56 -1.02 5.79
N GLY A 172 9.09 0.18 5.51
CA GLY A 172 9.48 0.62 4.17
C GLY A 172 10.49 -0.32 3.51
N ASP A 173 11.54 -0.74 4.24
CA ASP A 173 12.55 -1.68 3.71
C ASP A 173 11.94 -3.05 3.39
N LYS A 174 11.03 -3.55 4.23
CA LYS A 174 10.28 -4.78 3.96
C LYS A 174 9.37 -4.65 2.75
N VAL A 175 8.64 -3.55 2.64
CA VAL A 175 7.74 -3.27 1.50
C VAL A 175 8.57 -3.15 0.22
N LYS A 176 9.71 -2.46 0.23
CA LYS A 176 10.61 -2.37 -0.92
C LYS A 176 11.07 -3.74 -1.41
N LYS A 177 11.50 -4.61 -0.50
CA LYS A 177 11.87 -6.00 -0.83
C LYS A 177 10.71 -6.79 -1.40
N TRP A 178 9.51 -6.63 -0.83
CA TRP A 178 8.32 -7.31 -1.33
C TRP A 178 7.93 -6.83 -2.73
N VAL A 179 7.96 -5.52 -2.96
CA VAL A 179 7.68 -4.91 -4.27
C VAL A 179 8.72 -5.31 -5.31
N SER A 180 10.01 -5.37 -4.95
CA SER A 180 11.06 -5.82 -5.89
C SER A 180 10.82 -7.27 -6.33
N GLN A 181 10.45 -8.14 -5.39
CA GLN A 181 10.11 -9.53 -5.66
C GLN A 181 8.84 -9.72 -6.50
N MET A 182 7.99 -8.71 -6.63
CA MET A 182 6.83 -8.75 -7.53
C MET A 182 7.16 -8.32 -8.96
N LYS A 183 8.27 -7.60 -9.16
CA LYS A 183 8.71 -7.18 -10.48
C LYS A 183 9.40 -8.34 -11.18
N GLN A 184 9.07 -8.52 -12.46
CA GLN A 184 9.80 -9.43 -13.33
C GLN A 184 10.70 -8.60 -14.21
N VAL A 185 11.96 -9.01 -14.29
CA VAL A 185 12.96 -8.46 -15.19
C VAL A 185 13.36 -9.52 -16.19
N ASP A 186 13.59 -9.09 -17.43
CA ASP A 186 14.15 -9.96 -18.45
C ASP A 186 15.65 -10.16 -18.15
N ARG A 187 16.06 -11.42 -18.08
CA ARG A 187 17.45 -11.83 -17.88
C ARG A 187 17.85 -12.86 -18.91
N ILE A 188 19.15 -12.93 -19.17
CA ILE A 188 19.77 -13.90 -20.06
C ILE A 188 20.42 -14.97 -19.19
N CYS A 189 20.21 -16.23 -19.53
CA CYS A 189 20.87 -17.36 -18.88
C CYS A 189 22.37 -17.32 -19.15
N ASP A 190 23.20 -17.33 -18.10
CA ASP A 190 24.65 -17.26 -18.23
C ASP A 190 25.28 -18.50 -18.90
N LYS A 191 24.54 -19.62 -19.00
CA LYS A 191 25.02 -20.87 -19.61
C LYS A 191 24.59 -21.05 -21.07
N CYS A 192 23.31 -20.83 -21.37
CA CYS A 192 22.74 -21.12 -22.69
C CYS A 192 22.31 -19.88 -23.48
N GLY A 193 22.37 -18.68 -22.90
CA GLY A 193 22.02 -17.44 -23.59
C GLY A 193 20.51 -17.22 -23.84
N ILE A 194 19.63 -18.07 -23.33
CA ILE A 194 18.18 -17.90 -23.48
C ILE A 194 17.69 -16.74 -22.60
N THR A 195 16.82 -15.90 -23.15
CA THR A 195 16.12 -14.84 -22.41
C THR A 195 14.91 -15.41 -21.68
N PHE A 196 14.78 -15.08 -20.39
CA PHE A 196 13.65 -15.47 -19.56
C PHE A 196 13.35 -14.42 -18.50
N LYS A 197 12.16 -14.49 -17.91
CA LYS A 197 11.73 -13.58 -16.84
C LYS A 197 12.09 -14.13 -15.48
N THR A 198 12.58 -13.25 -14.61
CA THR A 198 12.95 -13.58 -13.22
C THR A 198 12.67 -12.41 -12.30
N HIS A 199 12.61 -12.67 -11.00
CA HIS A 199 12.49 -11.65 -9.96
C HIS A 199 13.83 -11.09 -9.49
N TYR A 200 14.95 -11.69 -9.91
CA TYR A 200 16.29 -11.31 -9.46
C TYR A 200 16.98 -10.36 -10.45
N SER A 201 17.29 -9.17 -9.96
CA SER A 201 18.13 -8.20 -10.67
C SER A 201 19.59 -8.66 -10.77
N LYS A 202 20.39 -7.96 -11.59
CA LYS A 202 21.83 -8.30 -11.78
C LYS A 202 22.64 -8.08 -10.50
N GLU A 203 22.20 -7.14 -9.68
CA GLU A 203 22.80 -6.82 -8.38
C GLU A 203 22.51 -7.91 -7.34
N GLU A 204 21.30 -8.47 -7.34
CA GLU A 204 20.89 -9.52 -6.39
C GLU A 204 21.42 -10.90 -6.77
N ALA A 205 21.49 -11.20 -8.08
CA ALA A 205 22.00 -12.45 -8.60
C ALA A 205 22.99 -12.19 -9.75
N LEU A 206 24.28 -12.24 -9.40
CA LEU A 206 25.40 -12.06 -10.34
C LEU A 206 25.39 -13.10 -11.46
N LYS A 207 25.03 -14.35 -11.12
CA LYS A 207 24.83 -15.45 -12.06
C LYS A 207 23.41 -15.97 -11.96
N ILE A 208 22.78 -16.23 -13.09
CA ILE A 208 21.43 -16.77 -13.17
C ILE A 208 21.31 -17.79 -14.30
N PHE A 209 20.65 -18.90 -14.00
CA PHE A 209 20.42 -19.99 -14.94
C PHE A 209 18.94 -20.14 -15.21
N CYS A 210 18.59 -20.50 -16.45
CA CYS A 210 17.24 -20.95 -16.76
C CYS A 210 16.97 -22.28 -16.04
N GLN A 211 15.69 -22.59 -15.83
CA GLN A 211 15.27 -23.79 -15.10
C GLN A 211 15.93 -25.10 -15.61
N PRO A 212 16.07 -25.35 -16.94
CA PRO A 212 16.78 -26.51 -17.44
C PRO A 212 18.28 -26.53 -17.06
N CYS A 213 19.00 -25.42 -17.26
CA CYS A 213 20.42 -25.34 -16.95
C CYS A 213 20.69 -25.45 -15.44
N TYR A 214 19.82 -24.87 -14.60
CA TYR A 214 19.94 -25.00 -13.15
C TYR A 214 19.80 -26.46 -12.69
N ARG A 215 18.86 -27.21 -13.28
CA ARG A 215 18.65 -28.63 -12.92
C ARG A 215 19.84 -29.52 -13.27
N GLN A 216 20.61 -29.19 -14.32
CA GLN A 216 21.81 -29.94 -14.71
C GLN A 216 23.04 -29.66 -13.82
N GLU A 217 23.01 -28.58 -13.03
CA GLU A 217 24.13 -28.21 -12.14
C GLU A 217 23.88 -28.65 -10.69
N VAL A 218 22.61 -28.77 -10.29
CA VAL A 218 22.21 -29.12 -8.91
C VAL A 218 21.93 -30.61 -8.74
N TYR A 219 21.69 -31.35 -9.83
CA TYR A 219 21.57 -32.80 -9.88
C TYR A 219 22.64 -33.37 -10.79
#